data_AF-A0A968ACR6-F1
#
_entry.id   AF-A0A968ACR6-F1
#
_cell.length_a   1.000
_cell.length_b   1.000
_cell.length_c   1.000
_cell.angle_alpha   90.00
_cell.angle_beta   90.00
_cell.angle_gamma   90.00
#
_symmetry.space_group_name_H-M   'P 1'
#
loop_
_entity.id
_entity.type
_entity.pdbx_description
1 polymer ?
#
loop_
_entity_poly.entity_id
_entity_poly.type
_entity_poly.pdbx_seq_one_letter_code
_entity_poly.pdbx_strand_id
1 'polypeptide(L)'
;MKENASVYERLHRPIVLRGRIVEQLGPDRYQFEDTSGSIRIDADPGVFPSAKVDENTLVDVIGNVDVEYVEGMELDVAYIRVVSRQ
;
A
#
# COMPACT_ATOMS: atom_id res chain seq x y z
N MET A 1 -1.35 30.71 15.51
CA MET A 1 -2.32 29.62 15.25
C MET A 1 -2.41 29.32 13.74
N LYS A 2 -1.35 28.83 13.11
CA LYS A 2 -1.38 28.36 11.70
C LYS A 2 -0.56 27.08 11.45
N GLU A 3 -0.10 26.41 12.49
CA GLU A 3 0.94 25.38 12.36
C GLU A 3 0.37 23.96 12.24
N ASN A 4 -0.88 23.77 12.69
CA ASN A 4 -1.50 22.46 12.82
C ASN A 4 -2.04 21.92 11.48
N ALA A 5 -2.40 22.80 10.54
CA ALA A 5 -2.97 22.39 9.24
C ALA A 5 -1.93 21.77 8.29
N SER A 6 -0.64 22.13 8.41
CA SER A 6 0.39 21.67 7.48
C SER A 6 0.84 20.22 7.70
N VAL A 7 0.60 19.67 8.90
CA VAL A 7 0.94 18.28 9.22
C VAL A 7 -0.09 17.33 8.61
N TYR A 8 -1.39 17.63 8.76
CA TYR A 8 -2.44 16.87 8.10
C TYR A 8 -2.32 16.95 6.57
N GLU A 9 -2.14 18.14 5.97
CA GLU A 9 -1.91 18.24 4.52
C GLU A 9 -0.65 17.50 4.01
N ARG A 10 0.37 17.31 4.86
CA ARG A 10 1.51 16.45 4.54
C ARG A 10 1.19 14.96 4.58
N LEU A 11 0.20 14.54 5.36
CA LEU A 11 -0.23 13.14 5.50
C LEU A 11 -1.15 12.69 4.36
N HIS A 12 -1.82 13.61 3.66
CA HIS A 12 -2.66 13.27 2.50
C HIS A 12 -1.88 13.21 1.17
N ARG A 13 -0.54 13.10 1.20
CA ARG A 13 0.24 12.94 -0.02
C ARG A 13 0.43 11.45 -0.29
N PRO A 14 -0.02 10.94 -1.45
CA PRO A 14 0.15 9.55 -1.77
C PRO A 14 1.65 9.23 -1.83
N ILE A 15 2.02 8.13 -1.20
CA ILE A 15 3.38 7.57 -1.26
C ILE A 15 3.42 6.44 -2.27
N VAL A 16 4.63 6.09 -2.70
CA VAL A 16 4.88 4.92 -3.54
C VAL A 16 5.80 3.99 -2.78
N LEU A 17 5.37 2.75 -2.58
CA LEU A 17 6.20 1.68 -2.02
C LEU A 17 6.45 0.62 -3.09
N ARG A 18 7.66 0.07 -3.12
CA ARG A 18 8.06 -0.98 -4.06
C ARG A 18 8.40 -2.26 -3.33
N GLY A 19 7.72 -3.34 -3.69
CA GLY A 19 7.82 -4.60 -2.96
C GLY A 19 6.94 -5.67 -3.57
N ARG A 20 6.50 -6.62 -2.75
CA ARG A 20 5.68 -7.76 -3.16
C ARG A 20 4.48 -7.94 -2.27
N ILE A 21 3.39 -8.42 -2.84
CA ILE A 21 2.20 -8.86 -2.11
C ILE A 21 2.39 -10.35 -1.84
N VAL A 22 2.53 -10.73 -0.58
CA VAL A 22 2.98 -12.07 -0.18
C VAL A 22 1.87 -12.93 0.43
N GLU A 23 0.79 -12.31 0.91
CA GLU A 23 -0.34 -13.02 1.53
C GLU A 23 -1.63 -12.20 1.42
N GLN A 24 -2.78 -12.87 1.24
CA GLN A 24 -4.10 -12.26 1.38
C GLN A 24 -4.66 -12.54 2.78
N LEU A 25 -4.90 -11.48 3.54
CA LEU A 25 -5.36 -11.53 4.94
C LEU A 25 -6.88 -11.37 5.05
N GLY A 26 -7.54 -10.86 4.00
CA GLY A 26 -8.99 -10.69 3.91
C GLY A 26 -9.42 -10.33 2.47
N PRO A 27 -10.69 -9.95 2.24
CA PRO A 27 -11.18 -9.61 0.91
C PRO A 27 -10.34 -8.54 0.22
N ASP A 28 -10.06 -7.45 0.95
CA ASP A 28 -9.33 -6.29 0.43
C ASP A 28 -8.00 -6.08 1.17
N ARG A 29 -7.69 -6.90 2.17
CA ARG A 29 -6.48 -6.75 2.99
C ARG A 29 -5.39 -7.74 2.61
N TYR A 30 -4.17 -7.23 2.45
CA TYR A 30 -3.01 -8.01 2.02
C TYR A 30 -1.77 -7.67 2.85
N GLN A 31 -0.87 -8.65 2.98
CA GLN A 31 0.47 -8.43 3.48
C GLN A 31 1.38 -7.99 2.33
N PHE A 32 1.99 -6.82 2.48
CA PHE A 32 3.01 -6.30 1.58
C PHE A 32 4.38 -6.35 2.26
N GLU A 33 5.42 -6.68 1.50
CA GLU A 33 6.80 -6.74 1.98
C GLU A 33 7.76 -6.03 1.04
N ASP A 34 8.66 -5.24 1.62
CA ASP A 34 9.86 -4.70 0.96
C ASP A 34 11.13 -5.03 1.77
N THR A 35 12.26 -4.46 1.38
CA THR A 35 13.55 -4.73 2.06
C THR A 35 13.63 -4.26 3.51
N SER A 36 12.72 -3.37 3.94
CA SER A 36 12.67 -2.82 5.30
C SER A 36 11.80 -3.63 6.25
N GLY A 37 10.90 -4.46 5.71
CA GLY A 37 9.97 -5.28 6.47
C GLY A 37 8.61 -5.37 5.78
N SER A 38 7.57 -5.62 6.59
CA SER A 38 6.25 -5.92 6.07
C SER A 38 5.18 -5.01 6.71
N ILE A 39 4.20 -4.60 5.91
CA ILE A 39 3.04 -3.79 6.32
C ILE A 39 1.75 -4.39 5.77
N ARG A 40 0.61 -3.94 6.30
CA ARG A 40 -0.70 -4.24 5.69
C ARG A 40 -1.04 -3.19 4.65
N ILE A 41 -1.69 -3.63 3.59
CA ILE A 41 -2.29 -2.76 2.59
C ILE A 41 -3.77 -3.12 2.46
N ASP A 42 -4.61 -2.11 2.31
CA ASP A 42 -6.02 -2.25 1.93
C ASP A 42 -6.15 -1.88 0.44
N ALA A 43 -6.51 -2.86 -0.39
CA ALA A 43 -6.55 -2.77 -1.84
C ALA A 43 -7.81 -3.45 -2.39
N ASP A 44 -8.76 -2.64 -2.85
CA ASP A 44 -9.93 -3.12 -3.59
C ASP A 44 -9.48 -3.97 -4.81
N PRO A 45 -10.11 -5.13 -5.09
CA PRO A 45 -9.75 -5.97 -6.23
C PRO A 45 -9.69 -5.24 -7.58
N GLY A 46 -10.44 -4.15 -7.74
CA GLY A 46 -10.45 -3.29 -8.92
C GLY A 46 -9.20 -2.43 -9.11
N VAL A 47 -8.36 -2.23 -8.09
CA VAL A 47 -7.09 -1.51 -8.22
C VAL A 47 -5.95 -2.40 -8.72
N PHE A 48 -6.14 -3.72 -8.74
CA PHE A 48 -5.16 -4.66 -9.26
C PHE A 48 -5.11 -4.59 -10.79
N PRO A 49 -3.91 -4.70 -11.38
CA PRO A 49 -3.79 -4.81 -12.83
C PRO A 49 -4.39 -6.13 -13.31
N SER A 50 -4.87 -6.17 -14.56
CA SER A 50 -5.40 -7.41 -15.17
C SER A 50 -4.38 -8.55 -15.22
N ALA A 51 -3.10 -8.20 -15.15
CA ALA A 51 -2.02 -9.14 -15.14
C ALA A 51 -1.85 -9.72 -13.72
N LYS A 52 -1.83 -11.05 -13.58
CA LYS A 52 -1.69 -11.74 -12.29
C LYS A 52 -0.56 -11.16 -11.43
N VAL A 53 -0.86 -10.85 -10.17
CA VAL A 53 0.10 -10.46 -9.14
C VAL A 53 0.15 -11.59 -8.12
N ASP A 54 1.35 -12.04 -7.79
CA ASP A 54 1.64 -13.06 -6.79
C ASP A 54 2.96 -12.73 -6.08
N GLU A 55 3.41 -13.61 -5.17
CA GLU A 55 4.58 -13.39 -4.32
C GLU A 55 5.91 -13.28 -5.09
N ASN A 56 5.92 -13.58 -6.40
CA ASN A 56 7.10 -13.42 -7.27
C ASN A 56 7.04 -12.14 -8.12
N THR A 57 5.94 -11.39 -8.02
CA THR A 57 5.70 -10.18 -8.79
C THR A 57 6.16 -8.95 -8.01
N LEU A 58 7.10 -8.19 -8.57
CA LEU A 58 7.50 -6.90 -8.01
C LEU A 58 6.51 -5.83 -8.46
N VAL A 59 5.95 -5.10 -7.50
CA VAL A 59 4.94 -4.06 -7.74
C VAL A 59 5.32 -2.74 -7.11
N ASP A 60 4.82 -1.65 -7.68
CA ASP A 60 4.68 -0.37 -7.00
C ASP A 60 3.23 -0.26 -6.49
N VAL A 61 3.08 0.04 -5.20
CA VAL A 61 1.81 0.33 -4.55
C VAL A 61 1.76 1.83 -4.25
N ILE A 62 0.72 2.50 -4.74
CA ILE A 62 0.51 3.93 -4.55
C ILE A 62 -0.71 4.12 -3.67
N GLY A 63 -0.55 4.84 -2.55
CA GLY A 63 -1.61 4.97 -1.57
C GLY A 63 -1.35 6.01 -0.49
N ASN A 64 -2.32 6.21 0.40
CA ASN A 64 -2.20 7.08 1.57
C ASN A 64 -2.04 6.24 2.83
N VAL A 65 -1.24 6.73 3.77
CA VAL A 65 -1.08 6.04 5.06
C VAL A 65 -2.31 6.31 5.91
N ASP A 66 -3.02 5.26 6.32
CA ASP A 66 -4.05 5.38 7.33
C ASP A 66 -3.38 5.48 8.71
N VAL A 67 -3.47 6.68 9.30
CA VAL A 67 -2.91 6.99 10.62
C VAL A 67 -3.91 6.76 11.76
N GLU A 68 -5.18 6.50 11.43
CA GLU A 68 -6.23 6.20 12.40
C GLU A 68 -6.32 4.69 12.70
N TYR A 69 -5.65 3.85 11.91
CA TYR A 69 -5.62 2.41 12.12
C TYR A 69 -4.90 2.01 13.42
N VAL A 70 -5.65 1.33 14.30
CA VAL A 70 -5.21 1.05 15.68
C VAL A 70 -4.23 -0.12 15.78
N GLU A 71 -4.23 -1.05 14.81
CA GLU A 71 -3.43 -2.29 14.84
C GLU A 71 -2.10 -2.21 14.05
N GLY A 72 -1.64 -1.00 13.76
CA GLY A 72 -0.36 -0.74 13.10
C GLY A 72 -0.49 0.21 11.90
N MET A 73 0.54 0.27 11.07
CA MET A 73 0.52 1.06 9.85
C MET A 73 -0.19 0.27 8.74
N GLU A 74 -1.23 0.86 8.16
CA GLU A 74 -1.95 0.36 6.99
C GLU A 74 -1.87 1.41 5.85
N LEU A 75 -1.81 0.93 4.61
CA LEU A 75 -1.80 1.78 3.43
C LEU A 75 -3.06 1.56 2.62
N ASP A 76 -3.87 2.60 2.45
CA ASP A 76 -5.03 2.62 1.56
C ASP A 76 -4.55 2.77 0.12
N VAL A 77 -4.71 1.71 -0.67
CA VAL A 77 -4.16 1.60 -2.01
C VAL A 77 -5.09 2.24 -3.03
N ALA A 78 -4.56 3.24 -3.73
CA ALA A 78 -5.24 3.86 -4.87
C ALA A 78 -4.92 3.16 -6.20
N TYR A 79 -3.70 2.63 -6.35
CA TYR A 79 -3.28 1.98 -7.60
C TYR A 79 -2.09 1.03 -7.41
N ILE A 80 -2.09 -0.09 -8.14
CA ILE A 80 -0.99 -1.06 -8.19
C ILE A 80 -0.43 -1.13 -9.61
N ARG A 81 0.90 -1.04 -9.72
CA ARG A 81 1.62 -1.20 -10.99
C ARG A 81 2.59 -2.37 -10.92
N VAL A 82 2.54 -3.28 -11.89
CA VAL A 82 3.60 -4.29 -12.07
C VAL A 82 4.89 -3.63 -12.55
N VAL A 83 5.98 -3.88 -11.83
CA VAL A 83 7.34 -3.42 -12.20
C VAL A 83 8.07 -4.51 -12.95
N SER A 84 8.06 -5.74 -12.43
CA SER A 84 8.71 -6.88 -13.07
C SER A 84 8.15 -8.21 -12.55
N ARG A 85 8.35 -9.27 -13.33
CA ARG A 85 8.09 -10.65 -12.94
C ARG A 85 9.40 -11.43 -13.03
N GLN A 86 9.65 -12.28 -12.04
CA GLN A 86 10.75 -13.24 -12.07
C GLN A 86 10.31 -14.54 -12.73
#